data_AF-A0A0S8JIL7-F1
#
_entry.id   AF-A0A0S8JIL7-F1
#
_cell.length_a   1.000
_cell.length_b   1.000
_cell.length_c   1.000
_cell.angle_alpha   90.00
_cell.angle_beta   90.00
_cell.angle_gamma   90.00
#
_symmetry.space_group_name_H-M   'P 1'
#
loop_
_entity.id
_entity.type
_entity.pdbx_description
1 polymer ?
#
loop_
_entity_poly.entity_id
_entity_poly.type
_entity_poly.pdbx_seq_one_letter_code
_entity_poly.pdbx_strand_id
1 'polypeptide(L)'
;MKGLVLYGSHARDDALPDSDIDVLVLLEDGLSGNEIRSLWRQLEHLTIGVDTRIETWPVTVARFQTDDVSPLIIAARREGIQIAA
;
A
#
# COMPACT_ATOMS: atom_id res chain seq x y z
N MET A 1 -2.15 -5.23 11.54
CA MET A 1 -1.31 -4.94 10.35
C MET A 1 -0.26 -6.03 10.25
N LYS A 2 0.00 -6.56 9.05
CA LYS A 2 0.96 -7.65 8.81
C LYS A 2 2.24 -7.19 8.12
N GLY A 3 2.24 -6.04 7.46
CA GLY A 3 3.43 -5.47 6.83
C GLY A 3 3.10 -4.29 5.91
N LEU A 4 4.16 -3.69 5.35
CA LEU A 4 4.08 -2.66 4.32
C LEU A 4 4.90 -3.09 3.10
N VAL A 5 4.43 -2.72 1.92
CA VAL A 5 5.13 -2.91 0.65
C VAL A 5 5.23 -1.55 -0.03
N LEU A 6 6.44 -1.04 -0.18
CA LEU A 6 6.71 0.07 -1.10
C LEU A 6 6.64 -0.48 -2.51
N TYR A 7 5.86 0.15 -3.38
CA TYR A 7 5.81 -0.22 -4.80
C TYR A 7 5.90 1.05 -5.66
N GLY A 8 5.62 0.94 -6.95
CA GLY A 8 5.60 2.10 -7.83
C GLY A 8 7.00 2.63 -8.12
N SER A 9 7.09 3.92 -8.41
CA SER A 9 8.32 4.50 -8.96
C SER A 9 9.49 4.50 -7.99
N HIS A 10 9.21 4.69 -6.71
CA HIS A 10 10.21 4.62 -5.66
C HIS A 10 10.78 3.21 -5.48
N ALA A 11 10.00 2.15 -5.71
CA ALA A 11 10.49 0.78 -5.65
C ALA A 11 11.34 0.40 -6.87
N ARG A 12 11.10 1.04 -8.03
CA ARG A 12 11.83 0.80 -9.28
C ARG A 12 13.05 1.71 -9.50
N ASP A 13 13.33 2.61 -8.55
CA ASP A 13 14.40 3.61 -8.66
C ASP A 13 14.22 4.55 -9.87
N ASP A 14 12.96 4.79 -10.30
CA ASP A 14 12.58 5.67 -11.41
C ASP A 14 11.75 6.89 -10.98
N ALA A 15 11.65 7.12 -9.66
CA ALA A 15 10.91 8.24 -9.07
C ALA A 15 11.53 9.61 -9.41
N LEU A 16 10.65 10.55 -9.76
CA LEU A 16 10.97 11.98 -9.85
C LEU A 16 10.82 12.64 -8.47
N PRO A 17 11.38 13.85 -8.26
CA PRO A 17 11.30 14.54 -6.97
C PRO A 17 9.87 14.79 -6.46
N ASP A 18 8.88 14.84 -7.35
CA ASP A 18 7.47 15.07 -7.07
C ASP A 18 6.60 13.81 -7.21
N SER A 19 7.22 12.64 -7.40
CA SER A 19 6.48 11.37 -7.45
C SER A 19 5.81 11.03 -6.12
N ASP A 20 4.64 10.39 -6.22
CA ASP A 20 3.95 9.81 -5.08
C ASP A 20 4.75 8.61 -4.52
N ILE A 21 4.68 8.45 -3.20
CA ILE A 21 5.27 7.33 -2.46
C ILE A 21 4.16 6.30 -2.24
N ASP A 22 4.04 5.39 -3.18
CA ASP A 22 3.06 4.30 -3.22
C ASP A 22 3.32 3.22 -2.14
N VAL A 23 2.43 3.11 -1.14
CA VAL A 23 2.57 2.13 -0.05
C VAL A 23 1.35 1.23 0.08
N LEU A 24 1.55 -0.06 -0.15
CA LEU A 24 0.56 -1.09 0.09
C LEU A 24 0.59 -1.51 1.56
N VAL A 25 -0.55 -1.39 2.24
CA VAL A 25 -0.69 -1.76 3.65
C VAL A 25 -1.33 -3.14 3.76
N LEU A 26 -0.55 -4.14 4.18
CA LEU A 26 -1.03 -5.51 4.34
C LEU A 26 -1.80 -5.64 5.65
N LEU A 27 -3.11 -5.86 5.53
CA LEU A 27 -4.05 -6.04 6.62
C LEU A 27 -4.27 -7.52 6.92
N GLU A 28 -4.67 -7.81 8.15
CA GLU A 28 -5.14 -9.15 8.50
C GLU A 28 -6.44 -9.47 7.75
N ASP A 29 -6.65 -10.75 7.46
CA ASP A 29 -7.91 -11.20 6.87
C ASP A 29 -9.06 -11.10 7.89
N GLY A 30 -10.30 -11.14 7.40
CA GLY A 30 -11.51 -11.09 8.25
C GLY A 30 -12.07 -9.69 8.50
N LEU A 31 -11.39 -8.62 8.05
CA LEU A 31 -11.93 -7.27 8.06
C LEU A 31 -13.01 -7.09 7.00
N SER A 32 -14.11 -6.45 7.38
CA SER A 32 -15.16 -6.02 6.46
C SER A 32 -14.68 -4.87 5.57
N GLY A 33 -15.35 -4.68 4.43
CA GLY A 33 -15.06 -3.54 3.56
C GLY A 33 -15.27 -2.18 4.23
N ASN A 34 -16.14 -2.09 5.25
CA ASN A 34 -16.33 -0.87 6.04
C ASN A 34 -15.13 -0.59 6.95
N GLU A 35 -14.60 -1.63 7.61
CA GLU A 35 -13.41 -1.51 8.47
C GLU A 35 -12.19 -1.13 7.64
N ILE A 36 -11.98 -1.77 6.48
CA ILE A 36 -10.90 -1.43 5.56
C ILE A 36 -11.00 0.03 5.10
N ARG A 37 -12.19 0.51 4.71
CA ARG A 37 -12.40 1.92 4.34
C ARG A 37 -12.17 2.88 5.51
N SER A 38 -12.54 2.48 6.72
CA SER A 38 -12.31 3.30 7.92
C SER A 38 -10.83 3.41 8.25
N LEU A 39 -10.07 2.32 8.12
CA LEU A 39 -8.63 2.30 8.28
C LEU A 39 -7.95 3.15 7.21
N TRP A 40 -8.39 3.02 5.95
CA TRP A 40 -7.85 3.82 4.85
C TRP A 40 -7.95 5.32 5.15
N ARG A 41 -9.13 5.82 5.54
CA ARG A 41 -9.30 7.23 5.92
C ARG A 41 -8.41 7.69 7.07
N GLN A 42 -8.14 6.80 8.03
CA GLN A 42 -7.22 7.11 9.13
C GLN A 42 -5.78 7.19 8.64
N LEU A 43 -5.35 6.27 7.76
CA LEU A 43 -4.03 6.32 7.14
C LEU A 43 -3.85 7.60 6.32
N GLU A 44 -4.81 7.95 5.47
CA GLU A 44 -4.77 9.20 4.68
C GLU A 44 -4.74 10.47 5.55
N HIS A 45 -5.33 10.43 6.75
CA HIS A 45 -5.21 11.56 7.66
C HIS A 45 -3.81 11.67 8.28
N LEU A 46 -3.14 10.54 8.52
CA LEU A 46 -1.79 10.51 9.09
C LEU A 46 -0.73 10.98 8.09
N THR A 47 -0.88 10.65 6.80
CA THR A 47 0.08 11.03 5.76
C THR A 47 0.22 12.54 5.62
N ILE A 48 -0.86 13.30 5.81
CA ILE A 48 -0.87 14.77 5.82
C ILE A 48 0.15 15.36 6.82
N GLY A 49 0.35 14.70 7.97
CA GLY A 49 1.28 15.15 9.00
C GLY A 49 2.74 14.76 8.76
N VAL A 50 3.02 13.90 7.78
CA VAL A 50 4.34 13.34 7.51
C VAL A 50 4.84 13.83 6.15
N ASP A 51 4.14 13.47 5.09
CA ASP A 51 4.40 13.87 3.71
C ASP A 51 3.15 13.56 2.87
N THR A 52 2.58 14.57 2.23
CA THR A 52 1.34 14.44 1.46
C THR A 52 1.50 13.60 0.19
N ARG A 53 2.73 13.23 -0.19
CA ARG A 53 3.00 12.32 -1.32
C ARG A 53 2.82 10.86 -0.94
N ILE A 54 2.71 10.52 0.34
CA ILE A 54 2.50 9.13 0.76
C ILE A 54 1.06 8.73 0.45
N GLU A 55 0.89 7.84 -0.52
CA GLU A 55 -0.40 7.31 -0.94
C GLU A 55 -0.53 5.88 -0.42
N THR A 56 -1.52 5.64 0.45
CA THR A 56 -1.69 4.32 1.06
C THR A 56 -2.78 3.52 0.41
N TRP A 57 -2.53 2.22 0.20
CA TRP A 57 -3.55 1.31 -0.30
C TRP A 57 -3.69 0.08 0.59
N PRO A 58 -4.73 -0.01 1.43
CA PRO A 58 -4.93 -1.15 2.29
C PRO A 58 -5.49 -2.36 1.52
N VAL A 59 -4.85 -3.51 1.71
CA VAL A 59 -5.27 -4.79 1.13
C VAL A 59 -5.16 -5.88 2.18
N THR A 60 -6.05 -6.86 2.18
CA THR A 60 -5.89 -8.04 3.04
C THR A 60 -4.78 -8.94 2.48
N VAL A 61 -4.11 -9.70 3.35
CA VAL A 61 -3.08 -10.66 2.93
C VAL A 61 -3.63 -11.66 1.91
N ALA A 62 -4.84 -12.20 2.12
CA ALA A 62 -5.44 -13.13 1.17
C ALA A 62 -5.63 -12.50 -0.21
N ARG A 63 -6.09 -11.24 -0.29
CA ARG A 63 -6.26 -10.54 -1.58
C ARG A 63 -4.92 -10.22 -2.21
N PHE A 64 -3.93 -9.79 -1.41
CA PHE A 64 -2.58 -9.57 -1.91
C PHE A 64 -1.95 -10.83 -2.50
N GLN A 65 -2.28 -12.02 -2.00
CA GLN A 65 -1.73 -13.28 -2.50
C GLN A 65 -2.47 -13.84 -3.73
N THR A 66 -3.75 -13.51 -3.90
CA THR A 66 -4.63 -14.21 -4.87
C THR A 66 -5.21 -13.33 -5.97
N ASP A 67 -5.21 -12.00 -5.81
CA ASP A 67 -5.76 -11.08 -6.82
C ASP A 67 -4.77 -10.91 -7.97
N ASP A 68 -4.95 -11.68 -9.04
CA ASP A 68 -4.21 -11.59 -10.30
C ASP A 68 -4.91 -10.72 -11.35
N VAL A 69 -5.88 -9.90 -10.93
CA VAL A 69 -6.62 -9.00 -11.82
C VAL A 69 -6.20 -7.55 -11.60
N SER A 70 -5.96 -7.14 -10.35
CA SER A 70 -5.54 -5.79 -10.02
C SER A 70 -4.10 -5.52 -10.47
N PRO A 71 -3.87 -4.58 -11.42
CA PRO A 71 -2.51 -4.27 -11.87
C PRO A 71 -1.61 -3.76 -10.75
N LEU A 72 -2.17 -3.04 -9.78
CA LEU A 72 -1.47 -2.52 -8.61
C LEU A 72 -0.96 -3.68 -7.73
N ILE A 73 -1.80 -4.65 -7.41
CA ILE A 73 -1.40 -5.82 -6.60
C ILE A 73 -0.34 -6.64 -7.34
N ILE A 74 -0.53 -6.86 -8.65
CA ILE A 74 0.43 -7.60 -9.48
C ILE A 74 1.79 -6.89 -9.49
N ALA A 75 1.80 -5.57 -9.70
CA ALA A 75 3.02 -4.77 -9.67
C ALA A 75 3.71 -4.88 -8.31
N ALA A 76 2.99 -4.61 -7.21
CA ALA A 76 3.55 -4.67 -5.87
C ALA A 76 4.05 -6.07 -5.46
N ARG A 77 3.41 -7.16 -5.92
CA ARG A 77 3.95 -8.52 -5.72
C ARG A 77 5.25 -8.75 -6.50
N ARG A 78 5.36 -8.19 -7.71
CA ARG A 78 6.48 -8.46 -8.62
C ARG A 78 7.70 -7.59 -8.33
N GLU A 79 7.48 -6.32 -8.03
CA GLU A 79 8.54 -5.29 -7.93
C GLU A 79 8.54 -4.56 -6.58
N GLY A 80 7.60 -4.87 -5.69
CA GLY A 80 7.52 -4.21 -4.39
C GLY A 80 8.62 -4.62 -3.43
N ILE A 81 9.02 -3.67 -2.59
CA ILE A 81 10.01 -3.83 -1.54
C ILE A 81 9.30 -3.90 -0.19
N GLN A 82 9.52 -4.98 0.55
CA GLN A 82 8.95 -5.11 1.89
C GLN A 82 9.69 -4.18 2.86
N ILE A 83 8.95 -3.30 3.52
CA ILE A 83 9.52 -2.39 4.52
C ILE A 83 9.63 -3.14 5.84
N ALA A 84 10.85 -3.25 6.37
CA ALA A 84 11.09 -3.83 7.69
C ALA A 84 10.61 -2.87 8.79
N ALA A 85 10.05 -3.44 9.85
CA ALA A 85 9.69 -2.74 11.08
C ALA A 85 10.77 -2.99 12.16
#